data_AF-A0A1F3CCI4-F1
#
_entry.id   AF-A0A1F3CCI4-F1
#
_cell.length_a   1.000
_cell.length_b   1.000
_cell.length_c   1.000
_cell.angle_alpha   90.00
_cell.angle_beta   90.00
_cell.angle_gamma   90.00
#
_symmetry.space_group_name_H-M   'P 1'
#
loop_
_entity.id
_entity.type
_entity.pdbx_description
1 polymer ?
#
loop_
_entity_poly.entity_id
_entity_poly.type
_entity_poly.pdbx_seq_one_letter_code
_entity_poly.pdbx_strand_id
1 'polypeptide(L)'
;MMQSGELPVRRPRISLDVSVDVRRRLRLAAAARDLTLRQYMLEAIEERLRQDLGDEVEAVWPLTAKSDPVLAELWDNAKDAAYDQP
;
A
#
# COMPACT_ATOMS: atom_id res chain seq x y z
N MET A 1 33.54 -17.14 -1.67
CA MET A 1 32.92 -15.84 -1.29
C MET A 1 31.99 -15.43 -2.43
N MET A 2 30.69 -15.61 -2.26
CA MET A 2 29.69 -15.12 -3.23
C MET A 2 29.23 -13.75 -2.74
N GLN A 3 29.52 -12.69 -3.50
CA GLN A 3 28.95 -11.37 -3.26
C GLN A 3 27.52 -11.39 -3.77
N SER A 4 26.56 -11.40 -2.85
CA SER A 4 25.16 -11.12 -3.15
C SER A 4 25.05 -9.66 -3.56
N GLY A 5 24.92 -9.40 -4.86
CA GLY A 5 24.57 -8.07 -5.36
C GLY A 5 23.12 -7.78 -4.99
N GLU A 6 22.90 -6.92 -4.00
CA GLU A 6 21.61 -6.26 -3.81
C GLU A 6 21.31 -5.43 -5.07
N LEU A 7 20.33 -5.87 -5.86
CA LEU A 7 19.82 -5.06 -6.95
C LEU A 7 19.17 -3.80 -6.34
N PRO A 8 19.45 -2.59 -6.86
CA PRO A 8 18.87 -1.37 -6.33
C PRO A 8 17.34 -1.44 -6.42
N VAL A 9 16.67 -1.49 -5.28
CA VAL A 9 15.21 -1.50 -5.18
C VAL A 9 14.68 -0.20 -5.78
N ARG A 10 14.20 -0.26 -7.02
CA ARG A 10 13.57 0.88 -7.70
C ARG A 10 12.26 1.19 -7.00
N ARG A 11 12.21 2.31 -6.27
CA ARG A 11 10.97 2.81 -5.68
C ARG A 11 10.01 3.24 -6.80
N PRO A 12 8.78 2.71 -6.86
CA PRO A 12 7.81 3.13 -7.87
C PRO A 12 7.51 4.62 -7.70
N ARG A 13 7.44 5.35 -8.82
CA ARG A 13 7.16 6.79 -8.83
C ARG A 13 5.68 7.02 -9.12
N ILE A 14 5.00 7.68 -8.20
CA ILE A 14 3.64 8.19 -8.40
C ILE A 14 3.74 9.66 -8.82
N SER A 15 3.05 10.03 -9.89
CA SER A 15 2.90 11.41 -10.34
C SER A 15 1.45 11.83 -10.12
N LEU A 16 1.23 12.99 -9.50
CA LEU A 16 -0.10 13.52 -9.19
C LEU A 16 -0.19 14.94 -9.71
N ASP A 17 -1.12 15.17 -10.63
CA ASP A 17 -1.45 16.51 -11.08
C ASP A 17 -2.35 17.17 -10.03
N VAL A 18 -1.95 18.35 -9.58
CA VAL A 18 -2.66 19.12 -8.57
C VAL A 18 -2.86 20.55 -9.03
N SER A 19 -3.96 21.17 -8.61
CA SER A 19 -4.15 22.60 -8.83
C SER A 19 -3.11 23.43 -8.07
N VAL A 20 -2.93 24.68 -8.50
CA VAL A 20 -2.00 25.63 -7.87
C VAL A 20 -2.38 25.87 -6.41
N ASP A 21 -3.67 25.94 -6.09
CA ASP A 21 -4.18 26.10 -4.73
C ASP A 21 -3.81 24.93 -3.82
N VAL A 22 -3.98 23.70 -4.30
CA VAL A 22 -3.61 22.49 -3.57
C VAL A 22 -2.10 22.47 -3.32
N ARG A 23 -1.29 22.75 -4.35
CA ARG A 23 0.17 22.82 -4.21
C ARG A 23 0.60 23.86 -3.20
N ARG A 24 -0.05 25.03 -3.18
CA ARG A 24 0.22 26.10 -2.21
C ARG A 24 -0.09 25.66 -0.78
N ARG A 25 -1.25 25.03 -0.56
CA ARG A 25 -1.66 24.51 0.76
C ARG A 25 -0.71 23.42 1.25
N LEU A 26 -0.32 22.48 0.38
CA LEU A 26 0.65 21.44 0.73
C LEU A 26 1.99 22.03 1.18
N ARG A 27 2.50 23.06 0.49
CA ARG A 27 3.74 23.74 0.90
C ARG A 27 3.64 24.42 2.25
N LEU A 28 2.53 25.12 2.50
CA LEU A 28 2.31 25.77 3.80
C LEU A 28 2.24 24.74 4.94
N ALA A 29 1.53 23.63 4.71
CA ALA A 29 1.38 22.57 5.70
C ALA A 29 2.69 21.81 5.98
N ALA A 30 3.52 21.61 4.96
CA ALA A 30 4.85 21.02 5.08
C ALA A 30 5.81 21.96 5.84
N ALA A 31 5.83 23.25 5.48
CA ALA A 31 6.65 24.25 6.15
C ALA A 31 6.29 24.42 7.63
N ALA A 32 4.99 24.38 7.97
CA ALA A 32 4.52 24.45 9.35
C ALA A 32 5.00 23.28 10.23
N ARG A 33 5.43 22.16 9.61
CA ARG A 33 5.94 20.96 10.28
C ARG A 33 7.44 20.77 10.10
N ASP A 34 8.13 21.72 9.47
CA ASP A 34 9.54 21.63 9.09
C ASP A 34 9.88 20.39 8.23
N LEU A 35 8.94 20.02 7.34
CA LEU A 35 9.08 18.88 6.43
C LEU A 35 9.26 19.35 4.99
N THR A 36 10.01 18.58 4.21
CA THR A 36 9.95 18.75 2.74
C THR A 36 8.57 18.35 2.23
N LEU A 37 8.18 18.92 1.08
CA LEU A 37 6.91 18.57 0.44
C LEU A 37 6.75 17.05 0.20
N ARG A 38 7.85 16.37 -0.16
CA ARG A 38 7.87 14.92 -0.36
C ARG A 38 7.57 14.16 0.94
N GLN A 39 8.23 14.51 2.03
CA GLN A 39 8.03 13.88 3.33
C GLN A 39 6.59 14.09 3.81
N TYR A 40 6.13 15.34 3.79
CA TYR A 40 4.77 15.69 4.20
C TYR A 40 3.72 14.91 3.41
N MET A 41 3.86 14.82 2.08
CA MET A 41 2.92 14.04 1.27
C MET A 41 2.97 12.55 1.58
N LEU A 42 4.17 11.99 1.77
CA LEU A 42 4.33 10.57 2.09
C LEU A 42 3.68 10.24 3.43
N GLU A 43 4.00 10.99 4.48
CA GLU A 43 3.42 10.82 5.81
C GLU A 43 1.90 10.98 5.79
N ALA A 44 1.37 11.98 5.06
CA ALA A 44 -0.07 12.18 4.94
C ALA A 44 -0.76 11.00 4.23
N ILE A 45 -0.12 10.41 3.21
CA ILE A 45 -0.63 9.24 2.51
C ILE A 45 -0.59 8.01 3.42
N GLU A 46 0.53 7.75 4.09
CA GLU A 46 0.70 6.61 4.99
C GLU A 46 -0.28 6.67 6.17
N GLU A 47 -0.44 7.85 6.79
CA GLU A 47 -1.41 8.06 7.85
C GLU A 47 -2.84 7.81 7.35
N ARG A 48 -3.18 8.32 6.16
CA ARG A 48 -4.52 8.12 5.60
C ARG A 48 -4.78 6.65 5.28
N LEU A 49 -3.80 5.96 4.69
CA LEU A 49 -3.91 4.53 4.40
C LEU A 49 -4.09 3.71 5.67
N ARG A 50 -3.36 4.03 6.73
CA ARG A 50 -3.51 3.39 8.04
C ARG A 50 -4.90 3.59 8.64
N GLN A 51 -5.45 4.79 8.51
CA GLN A 51 -6.82 5.07 8.95
C GLN A 51 -7.87 4.35 8.11
N ASP A 52 -7.67 4.27 6.79
CA ASP A 52 -8.62 3.67 5.86
C ASP A 52 -8.57 2.13 5.88
N LEU A 53 -7.40 1.54 6.16
CA LEU A 53 -7.15 0.10 6.04
C LEU A 53 -6.84 -0.59 7.38
N GLY A 54 -6.61 0.16 8.46
CA GLY A 54 -6.13 -0.36 9.74
C GLY A 54 -4.63 -0.70 9.73
N ASP A 55 -4.06 -0.93 10.92
CA ASP A 55 -2.65 -1.31 11.10
C ASP A 55 -2.30 -2.69 10.49
N GLU A 56 -3.30 -3.50 10.15
CA GLU A 56 -3.10 -4.86 9.63
C GLU A 56 -2.56 -4.91 8.20
N VAL A 57 -2.62 -3.82 7.41
CA VAL A 57 -2.20 -3.90 5.99
C VAL A 57 -0.68 -3.87 5.77
N GLU A 58 0.13 -3.48 6.77
CA GLU A 58 1.57 -3.82 6.72
C GLU A 58 1.82 -5.33 6.88
N ALA A 59 0.89 -6.08 7.47
CA ALA A 59 0.97 -7.53 7.67
C ALA A 59 0.22 -8.35 6.59
N VAL A 60 -0.68 -7.75 5.83
CA VAL A 60 -1.56 -8.46 4.89
C VAL A 60 -1.20 -8.11 3.44
N TRP A 61 -0.14 -8.75 2.95
CA TRP A 61 -0.10 -9.22 1.56
C TRP A 61 -1.38 -10.05 1.31
N PRO A 62 -1.97 -10.02 0.10
CA PRO A 62 -3.29 -10.57 -0.11
C PRO A 62 -3.28 -12.06 0.21
N LEU A 63 -4.15 -12.47 1.13
CA LEU A 63 -4.53 -13.85 1.42
C LEU A 63 -5.21 -14.46 0.19
N THR A 64 -4.48 -14.57 -0.90
CA THR A 64 -4.85 -15.44 -2.02
C THR A 64 -4.55 -16.87 -1.61
N ALA A 65 -5.34 -17.83 -2.08
CA ALA A 65 -5.22 -19.26 -1.77
C ALA A 65 -3.82 -19.87 -2.03
N LYS A 66 -2.88 -19.12 -2.65
CA LYS A 66 -1.47 -19.49 -2.82
C LYS A 66 -0.60 -19.27 -1.58
N SER A 67 -1.06 -18.49 -0.59
CA SER A 67 -0.22 -17.98 0.50
C SER A 67 -0.45 -18.64 1.85
N ASP A 68 -1.51 -19.43 2.03
CA ASP A 68 -1.76 -20.20 3.24
C ASP A 68 -2.48 -21.53 2.90
N PRO A 69 -1.81 -22.70 3.03
CA PRO A 69 -2.42 -23.98 2.70
C PRO A 69 -3.57 -24.36 3.65
N VAL A 70 -3.61 -23.81 4.87
CA VAL A 70 -4.68 -24.09 5.85
C VAL A 70 -5.95 -23.33 5.48
N LEU A 71 -5.83 -22.07 5.03
CA LEU A 71 -6.96 -21.30 4.54
C LEU A 71 -7.42 -21.77 3.15
N ALA A 72 -6.54 -22.35 2.33
CA ALA A 72 -6.93 -22.98 1.07
C ALA A 72 -7.92 -24.14 1.28
N GLU A 73 -7.72 -24.98 2.30
CA GLU A 73 -8.64 -26.06 2.67
C GLU A 73 -10.02 -25.55 3.14
N LEU A 74 -10.06 -24.39 3.80
CA LEU A 74 -11.32 -23.79 4.26
C LEU A 74 -12.09 -23.14 3.10
N TRP A 75 -11.37 -22.66 2.09
CA TRP A 75 -11.91 -22.04 0.88
C TRP A 75 -12.32 -23.07 -0.18
N ASP A 76 -11.71 -24.26 -0.19
CA ASP A 76 -12.11 -25.42 -1.01
C ASP A 76 -13.36 -26.11 -0.41
N ASN A 77 -14.37 -25.32 -0.10
CA ASN A 77 -15.64 -25.81 0.39
C ASN A 77 -16.51 -26.16 -0.81
N ALA A 78 -16.80 -27.46 -0.98
CA ALA A 78 -17.67 -27.99 -2.03
C ALA A 78 -19.08 -27.34 -2.11
N LYS A 79 -19.46 -26.52 -1.12
CA LYS A 79 -20.68 -25.70 -1.15
C LYS A 79 -20.63 -24.51 -2.11
N ASP A 80 -19.45 -23.99 -2.44
CA ASP A 80 -19.34 -22.81 -3.32
C ASP A 80 -19.47 -23.16 -4.81
N ALA A 81 -19.32 -24.44 -5.19
CA ALA A 81 -19.58 -24.93 -6.54
C ALA A 81 -21.03 -24.73 -7.02
N ALA A 82 -21.96 -24.42 -6.09
CA ALA A 82 -23.35 -24.10 -6.41
C ALA A 82 -23.53 -22.75 -7.12
N TYR A 83 -22.52 -21.87 -7.07
CA TYR A 83 -22.56 -20.52 -7.68
C TYR A 83 -21.66 -20.39 -8.92
N ASP A 84 -20.95 -21.45 -9.32
CA ASP A 84 -20.06 -21.48 -10.51
C ASP A 84 -20.82 -21.70 -11.84
N GLN A 85 -22.16 -21.59 -11.83
CA GLN A 85 -22.95 -21.68 -13.06
C GLN A 85 -23.12 -20.28 -13.68
N PRO A 86 -22.93 -20.14 -15.01
CA PRO A 86 -22.97 -18.86 -15.72
C PRO A 86 -24.37 -18.24 -15.81
#